data_AF-A0A6I3JFP1-F1
#
_entry.id   AF-A0A6I3JFP1-F1
#
_cell.length_a   1.000
_cell.length_b   1.000
_cell.length_c   1.000
_cell.angle_alpha   90.00
_cell.angle_beta   90.00
_cell.angle_gamma   90.00
#
_symmetry.space_group_name_H-M   'P 1'
#
loop_
_entity.id
_entity.type
_entity.pdbx_description
1 polymer ?
#
loop_
_entity_poly.entity_id
_entity_poly.type
_entity_poly.pdbx_seq_one_letter_code
_entity_poly.pdbx_strand_id
1 'polypeptide(L)'
;MSKGNGNDTSSLEREIEETRERLATTIDQLLYRSSPKTIVGREVASIKAHYIDAAGNPRTDNILKTVGAVVGVVALFVVVRKVAG
;
A
#
# COMPACT_ATOMS: atom_id res chain seq x y z
N MET A 1 56.22 -15.42 -14.50
CA MET A 1 55.02 -15.24 -15.34
C MET A 1 53.83 -15.04 -14.40
N SER A 2 53.37 -13.81 -14.19
CA SER A 2 52.12 -13.52 -13.47
C SER A 2 51.61 -12.15 -13.92
N LYS A 3 50.67 -12.16 -14.87
CA LYS A 3 49.98 -11.00 -15.46
C LYS A 3 48.55 -11.48 -15.73
N GLY A 4 47.74 -11.55 -14.67
CA GLY A 4 46.35 -12.04 -14.72
C GLY A 4 45.40 -11.12 -13.97
N ASN A 5 45.60 -10.91 -12.67
CA ASN A 5 44.55 -10.35 -11.81
C ASN A 5 44.10 -8.90 -12.09
N GLY A 6 44.97 -8.02 -12.58
CA GLY A 6 44.62 -6.59 -12.74
C GLY A 6 43.60 -6.32 -13.85
N ASN A 7 43.64 -7.11 -14.93
CA ASN A 7 42.73 -6.94 -16.06
C ASN A 7 41.35 -7.53 -15.73
N ASP A 8 41.32 -8.70 -15.08
CA ASP A 8 40.09 -9.37 -14.64
C ASP A 8 39.33 -8.57 -13.57
N THR A 9 40.06 -7.85 -12.71
CA THR A 9 39.44 -6.94 -11.72
C THR A 9 38.80 -5.75 -12.42
N SER A 10 39.48 -5.14 -13.39
CA SER A 10 38.95 -3.99 -14.14
C SER A 10 37.74 -4.33 -15.00
N SER A 11 37.68 -5.55 -15.57
CA SER A 11 36.51 -6.01 -16.31
C SER A 11 35.32 -6.26 -15.39
N LEU A 12 35.56 -6.83 -14.20
CA LEU A 12 34.51 -7.06 -13.22
C LEU A 12 33.94 -5.73 -12.68
N GLU A 13 34.79 -4.75 -12.42
CA GLU A 13 34.36 -3.40 -12.01
C GLU A 13 33.46 -2.75 -13.06
N ARG A 14 33.82 -2.87 -14.35
CA ARG A 14 33.01 -2.38 -15.46
C ARG A 14 31.65 -3.09 -15.54
N GLU A 15 31.62 -4.42 -15.42
CA GLU A 15 30.39 -5.20 -15.44
C GLU A 15 29.46 -4.86 -14.26
N ILE A 16 30.03 -4.60 -13.07
CA ILE A 16 29.27 -4.16 -11.90
C ILE A 16 28.62 -2.80 -12.16
N GLU A 17 29.36 -1.87 -12.75
CA GLU A 17 28.81 -0.52 -13.03
C GLU A 17 27.70 -0.57 -14.08
N GLU A 18 27.89 -1.33 -15.16
CA GLU A 18 26.82 -1.57 -16.14
C GLU A 18 25.59 -2.22 -15.50
N THR A 19 25.80 -3.17 -14.59
CA THR A 19 24.72 -3.84 -13.86
C THR A 19 23.98 -2.85 -12.96
N ARG A 20 24.70 -1.97 -12.26
CA ARG A 20 24.10 -0.92 -11.41
C ARG A 20 23.24 0.05 -12.22
N GLU A 21 23.70 0.51 -13.38
CA GLU A 21 22.91 1.38 -14.25
C GLU A 21 21.62 0.70 -14.73
N ARG A 22 21.71 -0.58 -15.11
CA ARG A 22 20.53 -1.38 -15.50
C ARG A 22 19.55 -1.57 -14.34
N LEU A 23 20.05 -1.80 -13.13
CA LEU A 23 19.22 -1.93 -11.93
C LEU A 23 18.55 -0.60 -11.58
N ALA A 24 19.27 0.52 -11.59
CA ALA A 24 18.71 1.85 -11.34
C ALA A 24 17.56 2.15 -12.32
N THR A 25 17.78 1.90 -13.61
CA THR A 25 16.76 2.05 -14.65
C THR A 25 15.54 1.17 -14.38
N THR A 26 15.76 -0.09 -13.96
CA THR A 26 14.67 -1.02 -13.64
C THR A 26 13.90 -0.60 -12.40
N ILE A 27 14.59 -0.10 -11.37
CA ILE A 27 13.99 0.41 -10.13
C ILE A 27 13.13 1.64 -10.41
N ASP A 28 13.62 2.60 -11.22
CA ASP A 28 12.85 3.79 -11.60
C ASP A 28 11.58 3.41 -12.38
N GLN A 29 11.68 2.46 -13.30
CA GLN A 29 10.52 1.92 -14.01
C GLN A 29 9.53 1.22 -13.07
N LEU A 30 10.01 0.48 -12.06
CA LEU A 30 9.17 -0.14 -11.04
C LEU A 30 8.49 0.90 -10.15
N LEU A 31 9.20 1.95 -9.73
CA LEU A 31 8.65 3.05 -8.94
C LEU A 31 7.56 3.80 -9.70
N TYR A 32 7.77 4.04 -10.99
CA TYR A 32 6.79 4.69 -11.86
C TYR A 32 5.57 3.78 -12.14
N ARG A 33 5.78 2.51 -12.47
CA ARG A 33 4.69 1.55 -12.79
C ARG A 33 3.91 1.13 -11.54
N SER A 34 4.60 0.99 -10.42
CA SER A 34 3.98 0.75 -9.11
C SER A 34 3.41 2.03 -8.53
N SER A 35 3.10 3.05 -9.36
CA SER A 35 2.57 4.32 -8.85
C SER A 35 1.40 4.02 -7.91
N PRO A 36 1.55 4.36 -6.62
CA PRO A 36 0.58 4.00 -5.59
C PRO A 36 -0.79 4.65 -5.86
N LYS A 37 -0.86 5.64 -6.76
CA LYS A 37 -2.09 6.30 -7.20
C LYS A 37 -3.16 5.31 -7.67
N THR A 38 -2.80 4.22 -8.35
CA THR A 38 -3.80 3.23 -8.79
C THR A 38 -4.20 2.25 -7.69
N ILE A 39 -3.30 1.97 -6.73
CA ILE A 39 -3.56 1.09 -5.59
C ILE A 39 -4.49 1.81 -4.61
N VAL A 40 -4.16 3.04 -4.24
CA VAL A 40 -4.97 3.90 -3.36
C VAL A 40 -6.35 4.15 -3.97
N GLY A 41 -6.42 4.39 -5.28
CA GLY A 41 -7.71 4.55 -5.97
C GLY A 41 -8.62 3.33 -5.88
N ARG A 42 -8.05 2.12 -5.98
CA ARG A 42 -8.80 0.86 -5.84
C ARG A 42 -9.30 0.64 -4.42
N GLU A 43 -8.46 0.91 -3.42
CA GLU A 43 -8.87 0.79 -2.02
C GLU A 43 -9.99 1.78 -1.66
N VAL A 44 -9.84 3.05 -2.04
CA VAL A 44 -10.88 4.07 -1.83
C VAL A 44 -12.17 3.71 -2.55
N ALA A 45 -12.10 3.21 -3.79
CA ALA A 45 -13.26 2.76 -4.53
C ALA A 45 -13.95 1.56 -3.86
N SER A 46 -13.18 0.61 -3.32
CA SER A 46 -13.71 -0.54 -2.58
C SER A 46 -14.47 -0.10 -1.32
N ILE A 47 -13.88 0.80 -0.53
CA ILE A 47 -14.54 1.38 0.65
C ILE A 47 -15.82 2.12 0.23
N LYS A 48 -15.76 2.93 -0.83
CA LYS A 48 -16.93 3.66 -1.32
C LYS A 48 -18.04 2.71 -1.80
N ALA A 49 -17.69 1.63 -2.49
CA ALA A 49 -18.63 0.62 -2.96
C ALA A 49 -19.33 -0.14 -1.81
N HIS A 50 -18.72 -0.17 -0.62
CA HIS A 50 -19.38 -0.70 0.57
C HIS A 50 -20.57 0.17 1.00
N TYR A 51 -20.51 1.50 0.79
CA TYR A 51 -21.53 2.44 1.23
C TYR A 51 -22.40 3.00 0.11
N ILE A 52 -22.01 2.82 -1.15
CA ILE A 52 -22.70 3.37 -2.33
C ILE A 52 -22.82 2.25 -3.38
N ASP A 53 -23.99 2.14 -4.02
CA ASP A 53 -24.23 1.16 -5.07
C ASP A 53 -23.69 1.60 -6.45
N ALA A 54 -23.86 0.75 -7.46
CA ALA A 54 -23.40 1.02 -8.82
C ALA A 54 -24.17 2.17 -9.52
N ALA A 55 -25.38 2.49 -9.05
CA ALA A 55 -26.19 3.60 -9.54
C ALA A 55 -25.90 4.91 -8.80
N GLY A 56 -25.03 4.89 -7.78
CA GLY A 56 -24.67 6.05 -6.97
C GLY A 56 -25.56 6.28 -5.76
N ASN A 57 -26.50 5.38 -5.45
CA ASN A 57 -27.36 5.51 -4.28
C ASN A 57 -26.63 5.04 -3.01
N PRO A 58 -26.83 5.71 -1.87
CA PRO A 58 -26.34 5.23 -0.59
C PRO A 58 -26.93 3.86 -0.22
N ARG A 59 -26.08 2.93 0.20
CA ARG A 59 -26.45 1.66 0.82
C ARG A 59 -26.81 1.91 2.28
N THR A 60 -28.03 2.40 2.49
CA THR A 60 -28.56 2.78 3.81
C THR A 60 -28.46 1.67 4.84
N ASP A 61 -28.60 0.39 4.45
CA ASP A 61 -28.44 -0.77 5.33
C ASP A 61 -27.02 -0.87 5.93
N ASN A 62 -25.98 -0.74 5.11
CA ASN A 62 -24.58 -0.80 5.56
C ASN A 62 -24.21 0.40 6.43
N ILE A 63 -24.75 1.59 6.07
CA ILE A 63 -24.60 2.80 6.88
C ILE A 63 -25.26 2.59 8.26
N LEU A 64 -26.49 2.09 8.29
CA LEU A 64 -27.23 1.87 9.53
C LEU A 64 -26.53 0.86 10.45
N LYS A 65 -25.97 -0.22 9.88
CA LYS A 65 -25.15 -1.20 10.62
C LYS A 65 -23.92 -0.55 11.28
N THR A 66 -23.20 0.29 10.53
CA THR A 66 -22.02 0.99 11.05
C THR A 66 -22.41 1.93 12.19
N VAL A 67 -23.48 2.71 12.01
CA VAL A 67 -24.01 3.60 13.05
C VAL A 67 -24.41 2.81 14.30
N GLY A 68 -25.18 1.73 14.14
CA GLY A 68 -25.60 0.89 15.25
C GLY A 68 -24.41 0.29 16.02
N ALA A 69 -23.37 -0.16 15.31
CA ALA A 69 -22.15 -0.67 15.93
C ALA A 69 -21.43 0.41 16.76
N VAL A 70 -21.25 1.62 16.21
CA VAL A 70 -20.61 2.73 16.92
C VAL A 70 -21.42 3.12 18.17
N VAL A 71 -22.74 3.27 18.03
CA VAL A 71 -23.62 3.58 19.15
C VAL A 71 -23.55 2.49 20.23
N GLY A 72 -23.57 1.21 19.83
CA GLY A 72 -23.44 0.09 20.75
C GLY A 72 -22.12 0.10 21.52
N VAL A 73 -21.00 0.37 20.85
CA VAL A 73 -19.68 0.47 21.47
C VAL A 73 -19.64 1.64 22.46
N VAL A 74 -20.13 2.83 22.08
CA VAL A 74 -20.18 3.98 22.99
C VAL A 74 -21.05 3.68 24.21
N ALA A 75 -22.23 3.09 24.02
CA ALA A 75 -23.11 2.70 25.11
C ALA A 75 -22.43 1.71 26.05
N LEU A 76 -21.72 0.71 25.52
CA LEU A 76 -20.94 -0.24 26.30
C LEU A 76 -19.87 0.48 27.15
N PHE A 77 -19.10 1.38 26.55
CA PHE A 77 -18.08 2.15 27.27
C PHE A 77 -18.69 3.01 28.39
N VAL A 78 -19.83 3.65 28.15
CA VAL A 78 -20.54 4.45 29.16
C VAL A 78 -20.99 3.57 30.33
N VAL A 79 -21.54 2.38 30.04
CA VAL A 79 -21.97 1.43 31.08
C VAL A 79 -20.77 0.93 31.90
N VAL A 80 -19.68 0.53 31.24
CA VAL A 80 -18.45 0.10 31.91
C VAL A 80 -17.90 1.21 32.80
N ARG A 81 -17.81 2.45 32.29
CA ARG A 81 -17.36 3.61 33.06
C ARG A 81 -18.26 3.86 34.29
N LYS A 82 -19.58 3.67 34.16
CA LYS A 82 -20.54 3.86 35.25
C LYS A 82 -20.45 2.80 36.33
N VAL A 83 -20.03 1.57 36.00
CA VAL A 83 -19.95 0.45 36.96
C VAL A 83 -18.56 0.35 37.60
N ALA A 84 -17.50 0.72 36.88
CA ALA A 84 -16.12 0.63 37.36
C ALA A 84 -15.59 1.90 38.05
N GLY A 85 -16.33 3.02 37.98
CA GLY A 85 -16.02 4.27 38.68
C GLY A 85 -17.05 4.55 39.75
#